data_AF-A0A286EA68-F1
#
_entry.id   AF-A0A286EA68-F1
#
_cell.length_a   1.000
_cell.length_b   1.000
_cell.length_c   1.000
_cell.angle_alpha   90.00
_cell.angle_beta   90.00
_cell.angle_gamma   90.00
#
_symmetry.space_group_name_H-M   'P 1'
#
loop_
_entity.id
_entity.type
_entity.pdbx_description
1 polymer ?
#
loop_
_entity_poly.entity_id
_entity_poly.type
_entity_poly.pdbx_seq_one_letter_code
_entity_poly.pdbx_strand_id
1 'polypeptide(L)'
;MPAAAVARRCGYRRVPEVPLPAAIRESGALRAEAGVPLAAAALGFPASRAPGAARTVVGVSRHERIGASVVALEVAGPDDAFDMNDRVAATPPTDLGPR
;
A
#
# COMPACT_ATOMS: atom_id res chain seq x y z
N MET A 1 -3.60 12.39 21.71
CA MET A 1 -5.00 12.36 21.22
C MET A 1 -5.41 10.91 21.01
N PRO A 2 -6.61 10.50 21.46
CA PRO A 2 -7.10 9.14 21.24
C PRO A 2 -7.40 8.90 19.75
N ALA A 3 -7.14 7.68 19.27
CA ALA A 3 -7.26 7.30 17.85
C ALA A 3 -8.66 7.60 17.26
N ALA A 4 -9.71 7.47 18.07
CA ALA A 4 -11.09 7.78 17.67
C ALA A 4 -11.32 9.26 17.30
N ALA A 5 -10.65 10.19 17.99
CA ALA A 5 -10.77 11.62 17.70
C ALA A 5 -10.08 12.00 16.38
N VAL A 6 -8.95 11.35 16.07
CA VAL A 6 -8.26 11.48 14.78
C VAL A 6 -9.10 10.87 13.66
N ALA A 7 -9.70 9.70 13.89
CA ALA A 7 -10.58 9.04 12.92
C ALA A 7 -11.72 9.94 12.46
N ARG A 8 -12.42 10.57 13.42
CA ARG A 8 -13.53 11.49 13.13
C ARG A 8 -13.08 12.77 12.39
N ARG A 9 -11.96 13.37 12.79
CA ARG A 9 -11.43 14.59 12.14
C ARG A 9 -10.99 14.34 10.69
N CYS A 10 -10.38 13.19 10.44
CA CYS A 10 -9.86 12.83 9.13
C CYS A 10 -10.86 12.07 8.25
N GLY A 11 -12.09 11.86 8.72
CA GLY A 11 -13.11 11.11 7.98
C GLY A 11 -12.79 9.62 7.80
N TYR A 12 -11.87 9.06 8.60
CA TYR A 12 -11.53 7.65 8.53
C TYR A 12 -12.73 6.79 8.95
N ARG A 13 -13.06 5.80 8.12
CA ARG A 13 -14.11 4.82 8.38
C ARG A 13 -13.49 3.50 8.80
N ARG A 14 -14.19 2.75 9.66
CA ARG A 14 -13.80 1.37 9.95
C ARG A 14 -14.09 0.54 8.71
N VAL A 15 -13.06 0.00 8.09
CA VAL A 15 -13.21 -0.97 7.00
C VAL A 15 -13.62 -2.30 7.62
N PRO A 16 -14.69 -2.96 7.14
CA PRO A 16 -14.98 -4.35 7.52
C PRO A 16 -13.73 -5.21 7.33
N GLU A 17 -13.48 -6.19 8.22
CA GLU A 17 -12.23 -6.98 8.17
C GLU A 17 -12.01 -7.75 6.87
N VAL A 18 -13.04 -7.83 6.02
CA VAL A 18 -13.06 -8.61 4.79
C VAL A 18 -13.61 -7.78 3.63
N PRO A 19 -13.03 -7.89 2.42
CA PRO A 19 -11.79 -8.61 2.06
C PRO A 19 -10.48 -7.79 2.20
N LEU A 20 -10.54 -6.46 2.25
CA LEU A 20 -9.36 -5.61 2.02
C LEU A 20 -8.27 -5.70 3.11
N PRO A 21 -8.57 -5.61 4.43
CA PRO A 21 -7.54 -5.70 5.46
C PRO A 21 -6.84 -7.06 5.54
N ALA A 22 -7.57 -8.16 5.29
CA ALA A 22 -6.99 -9.50 5.23
C ALA A 22 -6.01 -9.64 4.06
N ALA A 23 -6.40 -9.17 2.88
CA ALA A 23 -5.58 -9.25 1.69
C ALA A 23 -4.32 -8.37 1.79
N ILE A 24 -4.38 -7.20 2.45
CA ILE A 24 -3.19 -6.39 2.76
C ILE A 24 -2.24 -7.13 3.70
N ARG A 25 -2.74 -7.86 4.71
CA ARG A 25 -1.90 -8.65 5.63
C ARG A 25 -1.21 -9.81 4.92
N GLU A 26 -1.94 -10.54 4.09
CA GLU A 26 -1.40 -11.62 3.26
C GLU A 26 -0.31 -11.11 2.30
N SER A 27 -0.63 -10.02 1.59
CA SER A 27 0.27 -9.26 0.72
C SER A 27 1.53 -8.77 1.45
N GLY A 28 1.42 -8.41 2.73
CA GLY A 28 2.55 -8.05 3.59
C GLY A 28 3.40 -9.24 4.02
N ALA A 29 2.78 -10.37 4.36
CA ALA A 29 3.48 -11.59 4.78
C ALA A 29 4.35 -12.15 3.66
N LEU A 30 3.79 -12.29 2.46
CA LEU A 30 4.51 -12.80 1.28
C LEU A 30 5.71 -11.93 0.90
N ARG A 31 5.61 -10.62 1.10
CA ARG A 31 6.71 -9.68 0.84
C ARG A 31 7.77 -9.72 1.91
N ALA A 32 7.37 -9.93 3.17
CA ALA A 32 8.32 -10.15 4.26
C ALA A 32 9.16 -11.42 4.01
N GLU A 33 8.55 -12.50 3.49
CA GLU A 33 9.26 -13.72 3.08
C GLU A 33 10.27 -13.46 1.96
N ALA A 34 9.92 -12.58 1.00
CA ALA A 34 10.81 -12.16 -0.08
C ALA A 34 11.84 -11.08 0.31
N GLY A 35 11.87 -10.64 1.58
CA GLY A 35 12.75 -9.56 2.04
C GLY A 35 12.40 -8.17 1.50
N VAL A 36 11.21 -7.99 0.95
CA VAL A 36 10.74 -6.73 0.36
C VAL A 36 9.81 -6.01 1.35
N PRO A 37 10.12 -4.77 1.78
CA PRO A 37 9.18 -3.98 2.57
C PRO A 37 7.89 -3.69 1.78
N LEU A 38 6.72 -3.80 2.42
CA LEU A 38 5.43 -3.50 1.76
C LEU A 38 5.40 -2.09 1.14
N ALA A 39 6.03 -1.12 1.79
CA ALA A 39 6.17 0.25 1.28
C ALA A 39 7.00 0.30 -0.02
N ALA A 40 8.07 -0.50 -0.12
CA ALA A 40 8.89 -0.61 -1.33
C ALA A 40 8.10 -1.17 -2.51
N ALA A 41 7.36 -2.26 -2.26
CA ALA A 41 6.51 -2.82 -3.30
C ALA A 41 5.39 -1.86 -3.74
N ALA A 42 4.79 -1.11 -2.81
CA ALA A 42 3.77 -0.12 -3.15
C ALA A 42 4.34 1.05 -3.98
N LEU A 43 5.58 1.48 -3.70
CA LEU A 43 6.25 2.56 -4.42
C LEU A 43 6.83 2.11 -5.77
N GLY A 44 7.22 0.84 -5.90
CA GLY A 44 7.68 0.25 -7.16
C GLY A 44 6.54 -0.06 -8.14
N PHE A 45 5.29 -0.21 -7.67
CA PHE A 45 4.15 -0.55 -8.52
C PHE A 45 3.89 0.45 -9.67
N PRO A 46 3.87 1.78 -9.45
CA PRO A 46 3.73 2.73 -10.55
C PRO A 46 4.86 2.64 -11.58
N ALA A 47 6.10 2.36 -11.14
CA ALA A 47 7.24 2.24 -12.03
C ALA A 47 7.14 1.02 -12.96
N SER A 48 6.53 -0.09 -12.50
CA SER A 48 6.38 -1.31 -13.30
C SER A 48 5.09 -1.38 -14.13
N ARG A 49 3.96 -0.86 -13.62
CA ARG A 49 2.63 -1.01 -14.27
C ARG A 49 2.07 0.27 -14.88
N ALA A 50 2.66 1.43 -14.62
CA ALA A 50 2.23 2.70 -15.19
C ALA A 50 3.40 3.45 -15.86
N PRO A 51 3.96 2.94 -16.97
CA PRO A 51 5.10 3.58 -17.65
C PRO A 51 4.81 5.00 -18.15
N GLY A 52 3.53 5.37 -18.29
CA GLY A 52 3.11 6.74 -18.59
C GLY A 52 3.05 7.68 -17.37
N ALA A 53 3.23 7.17 -16.15
CA ALA A 53 3.25 7.99 -14.94
C ALA A 53 4.59 8.71 -14.82
N ALA A 54 4.61 10.01 -15.09
CA ALA A 54 5.82 10.83 -14.97
C ALA A 54 6.31 10.98 -13.52
N ARG A 55 5.43 10.82 -12.52
CA ARG A 55 5.75 11.00 -11.10
C ARG A 55 4.79 10.25 -10.18
N THR A 56 5.31 9.85 -9.02
CA THR A 56 4.53 9.31 -7.90
C THR A 56 4.63 10.27 -6.72
N VAL A 57 3.49 10.65 -6.15
CA VAL A 57 3.44 11.51 -4.95
C VAL A 57 3.27 10.65 -3.72
N VAL A 58 4.12 10.84 -2.72
CA VAL A 58 4.11 10.08 -1.46
C VAL A 58 3.84 11.04 -0.31
N GLY A 59 2.72 10.84 0.38
CA GLY A 59 2.39 11.59 1.58
C GLY A 59 2.94 10.90 2.82
N VAL A 60 3.81 11.59 3.57
CA VAL A 60 4.31 11.11 4.87
C VAL A 60 3.93 12.09 5.98
N SER A 61 3.52 11.55 7.12
CA SER A 61 3.15 12.35 8.31
C SER A 61 4.30 12.59 9.28
N ARG A 62 5.47 12.00 9.01
CA ARG A 62 6.67 12.05 9.85
C ARG A 62 7.89 12.15 8.96
N HIS A 63 8.80 13.08 9.26
CA HIS A 63 9.95 13.36 8.39
C HIS A 63 10.91 12.17 8.27
N GLU A 64 11.02 11.36 9.32
CA GLU A 64 11.90 10.18 9.37
C GLU A 64 11.50 9.13 8.34
N ARG A 65 10.23 9.15 7.89
CA ARG A 65 9.73 8.23 6.87
C ARG A 65 10.10 8.64 5.44
N ILE A 66 10.63 9.85 5.23
CA ILE A 66 11.09 10.29 3.90
C ILE A 66 12.24 9.39 3.44
N GLY A 67 13.28 9.25 4.26
CA GLY A 67 14.44 8.42 3.93
C GLY A 67 14.06 6.96 3.67
N ALA A 68 13.19 6.40 4.52
CA ALA A 68 12.67 5.04 4.32
C ALA A 68 11.90 4.88 3.00
N SER A 69 11.17 5.92 2.57
CA SER A 69 10.42 5.90 1.30
C SER A 69 11.36 6.00 0.09
N VAL A 70 12.47 6.74 0.21
CA VAL A 70 13.48 6.83 -0.86
C VAL A 70 14.25 5.52 -0.99
N VAL A 71 14.75 4.95 0.11
CA VAL A 71 15.45 3.65 0.11
C VAL A 71 14.55 2.54 -0.44
N ALA A 72 13.25 2.61 -0.16
CA ALA A 72 12.26 1.68 -0.67
C ALA A 72 12.13 1.69 -2.20
N LEU A 73 12.54 2.74 -2.91
CA LEU A 73 12.59 2.79 -4.38
C LEU A 73 13.82 2.07 -4.97
N GLU A 74 14.87 1.89 -4.17
CA GLU A 74 16.11 1.21 -4.60
C GLU A 74 15.99 -0.32 -4.50
N VAL A 75 14.97 -0.81 -3.80
CA VAL A 75 14.69 -2.25 -3.68
C VAL A 75 14.01 -2.72 -4.96
N ALA A 76 14.76 -3.45 -5.79
CA ALA A 76 14.18 -4.22 -6.88
C ALA A 76 13.22 -5.27 -6.28
N GLY A 77 11.93 -5.15 -6.57
CA GLY A 77 10.96 -6.19 -6.26
C GLY A 77 11.12 -7.36 -7.21
N PRO A 78 10.83 -8.61 -6.78
CA PRO A 78 10.79 -9.72 -7.70
C PRO A 78 9.66 -9.51 -8.71
N ASP A 79 9.89 -9.89 -9.97
CA ASP A 79 8.98 -9.62 -11.09
C ASP A 79 7.56 -10.18 -10.86
N ASP A 80 7.45 -11.27 -10.09
CA ASP A 80 6.20 -11.95 -9.74
C ASP A 80 5.48 -11.36 -8.50
N ALA A 81 6.13 -10.47 -7.75
CA ALA A 81 5.52 -9.84 -6.57
C ALA A 81 4.28 -9.01 -6.90
N PHE A 82 4.13 -8.62 -8.16
CA PHE A 82 3.01 -7.80 -8.64
C PHE A 82 1.83 -8.64 -9.12
N ASP A 83 2.04 -9.85 -9.66
CA ASP A 83 0.96 -10.77 -10.04
C ASP A 83 0.16 -11.23 -8.81
N MET A 84 0.82 -11.26 -7.66
CA MET A 84 0.19 -11.53 -6.37
C MET A 84 -0.72 -10.39 -5.90
N ASN A 85 -0.38 -9.14 -6.23
CA ASN A 85 -1.27 -8.00 -5.98
C ASN A 85 -2.51 -8.05 -6.86
N ASP A 86 -2.39 -8.52 -8.10
CA ASP A 86 -3.55 -8.64 -9.00
C ASP A 86 -4.57 -9.66 -8.46
N ARG A 87 -4.13 -10.76 -7.83
CA ARG A 87 -5.03 -11.71 -7.14
C ARG A 87 -5.77 -11.05 -5.98
N VAL A 88 -5.09 -10.22 -5.19
CA VAL A 88 -5.67 -9.48 -4.06
C VAL A 88 -6.61 -8.37 -4.54
N ALA A 89 -6.22 -7.64 -5.59
CA ALA A 89 -6.94 -6.49 -6.12
C ALA A 89 -8.14 -6.86 -7.00
N ALA A 90 -8.23 -8.11 -7.48
CA ALA A 90 -9.35 -8.61 -8.27
C ALA A 90 -10.69 -8.68 -7.51
N THR A 91 -10.68 -8.51 -6.18
CA THR A 91 -11.90 -8.54 -5.35
C THR A 91 -12.04 -7.27 -4.50
N PRO A 92 -12.11 -6.06 -5.10
CA PRO A 92 -12.25 -4.85 -4.32
C PRO A 92 -13.65 -4.82 -3.68
N PRO A 93 -13.77 -4.42 -2.41
CA PRO A 93 -15.07 -4.23 -1.79
C PRO A 93 -15.85 -3.16 -2.58
N THR A 94 -17.02 -3.52 -3.09
CA THR A 94 -17.85 -2.64 -3.94
C THR A 94 -18.45 -1.46 -3.19
N ASP A 95 -18.33 -1.44 -1.86
CA ASP A 95 -18.87 -0.44 -0.94
C ASP A 95 -17.85 0.64 -0.53
N LEU A 96 -16.61 0.58 -1.02
CA LEU A 96 -15.54 1.55 -0.68
C LEU A 96 -15.51 2.81 -1.57
N GLY A 97 -16.48 3.02 -2.45
CA GLY A 97 -16.58 4.23 -3.27
C GLY A 97 -17.01 5.49 -2.49
N PRO A 98 -16.68 6.70 -2.99
CA PRO A 98 -17.31 7.92 -2.48
C PRO A 98 -18.82 7.86 -2.73
N ARG A 99 -19.60 8.30 -1.73
CA ARG A 99 -21.02 8.64 -1.92
C ARG A 99 -21.12 10.07 -2.40
#